data_AF-A0A383CUK9-F1
#
_entry.id   AF-A0A383CUK9-F1
#
_cell.length_a   1.000
_cell.length_b   1.000
_cell.length_c   1.000
_cell.angle_alpha   90.00
_cell.angle_beta   90.00
_cell.angle_gamma   90.00
#
_symmetry.space_group_name_H-M   'P 1'
#
loop_
_entity.id
_entity.type
_entity.pdbx_description
1 polymer ?
#
loop_
_entity_poly.entity_id
_entity_poly.type
_entity_poly.pdbx_seq_one_letter_code
_entity_poly.pdbx_strand_id
1 'polypeptide(L)'
;MNIRAIFNVVGVLLVLLSGLTLVPIGVSLYFGHAPIEGFMSETSAFEWTFGLSLASGLILWKLFPSGLNKLRDREGFAIVTASWLSISAFGALPLYLSGTCPEFIDAFFESTSGFTTTGASILQDIDVVPHGILFWRNLMQWVGGMGIILLSLAIFPMLGIGSFHLFKAEIPGGSTVEQTQPRLVETAKILWKTYLALTLIEILALRFAGLNWFDAVCHTFSTVATGGFSPHNGSIGV
;
A
#
# COMPACT_ATOMS: atom_id res chain seq x y z
N MET A 1 -24.76 -5.79 10.71
CA MET A 1 -23.50 -5.36 10.06
C MET A 1 -23.29 -3.91 10.41
N ASN A 2 -22.24 -3.61 11.16
CA ASN A 2 -21.90 -2.25 11.56
C ASN A 2 -21.27 -1.48 10.40
N ILE A 3 -22.11 -0.96 9.51
CA ILE A 3 -21.70 -0.20 8.32
C ILE A 3 -20.90 1.06 8.69
N ARG A 4 -21.19 1.65 9.85
CA ARG A 4 -20.47 2.84 10.34
C ARG A 4 -19.01 2.54 10.58
N ALA A 5 -18.69 1.37 11.17
CA ALA A 5 -17.30 0.97 11.38
C ALA A 5 -16.53 0.76 10.07
N ILE A 6 -17.19 0.23 9.04
CA ILE A 6 -16.59 0.04 7.71
C ILE A 6 -16.18 1.40 7.13
N PHE A 7 -17.12 2.34 7.05
CA PHE A 7 -16.81 3.68 6.52
C PHE A 7 -15.82 4.46 7.40
N ASN A 8 -15.83 4.26 8.72
CA ASN A 8 -14.86 4.88 9.61
C ASN A 8 -13.42 4.47 9.25
N VAL A 9 -13.18 3.16 9.13
CA VAL A 9 -11.85 2.62 8.82
C VAL A 9 -11.42 3.01 7.41
N VAL A 10 -12.31 2.91 6.42
CA VAL A 10 -12.02 3.39 5.06
C VAL A 10 -11.66 4.87 5.08
N GLY A 11 -12.39 5.69 5.84
CA GLY A 11 -12.10 7.11 6.00
C GLY A 11 -10.68 7.37 6.54
N VAL A 12 -10.29 6.66 7.59
CA VAL A 12 -8.93 6.76 8.16
C VAL A 12 -7.87 6.34 7.13
N LEU A 13 -8.09 5.25 6.40
CA LEU A 13 -7.16 4.77 5.38
C LEU A 13 -7.00 5.76 4.23
N LEU A 14 -8.07 6.42 3.78
CA LEU A 14 -7.98 7.47 2.76
C LEU A 14 -7.22 8.71 3.25
N VAL A 15 -7.34 9.07 4.53
CA VAL A 15 -6.50 10.13 5.12
C VAL A 15 -5.03 9.70 5.13
N LEU A 16 -4.71 8.46 5.49
CA LEU A 16 -3.33 7.95 5.45
C LEU A 16 -2.79 7.91 4.02
N LEU A 17 -3.61 7.47 3.05
CA LEU A 17 -3.27 7.49 1.63
C LEU A 17 -2.98 8.91 1.14
N SER A 18 -3.76 9.90 1.57
CA SER A 18 -3.49 11.31 1.24
C SER A 18 -2.14 11.76 1.78
N GLY A 19 -1.78 11.40 3.02
CA GLY A 19 -0.45 11.70 3.56
C GLY A 19 0.67 11.03 2.74
N LEU A 20 0.43 9.82 2.25
CA LEU A 20 1.38 9.07 1.44
C LEU A 20 1.65 9.75 0.08
N THR A 21 0.65 10.37 -0.54
CA THR A 21 0.84 11.06 -1.84
C THR A 21 1.70 12.31 -1.75
N LEU A 22 2.00 12.83 -0.56
CA LEU A 22 2.94 13.95 -0.39
C LEU A 22 4.36 13.58 -0.84
N VAL A 23 4.77 12.31 -0.71
CA VAL A 23 6.10 11.86 -1.12
C VAL A 23 6.28 11.92 -2.65
N PRO A 24 5.41 11.30 -3.48
CA PRO A 24 5.51 11.43 -4.93
C PRO A 24 5.28 12.86 -5.43
N ILE A 25 4.55 13.73 -4.71
CA ILE A 25 4.51 15.18 -5.04
C ILE A 25 5.93 15.77 -4.98
N GLY A 26 6.68 15.47 -3.92
CA GLY A 26 8.07 15.93 -3.78
C GLY A 26 8.98 15.38 -4.88
N VAL A 27 8.83 14.11 -5.25
CA VAL A 27 9.58 13.48 -6.35
C VAL A 27 9.24 14.13 -7.69
N SER A 28 7.94 14.32 -7.96
CA SER A 28 7.42 14.94 -9.17
C SER A 28 7.94 16.38 -9.35
N LEU A 29 7.96 17.16 -8.26
CA LEU A 29 8.53 18.52 -8.26
C LEU A 29 10.04 18.54 -8.51
N TYR A 30 10.77 17.54 -8.02
CA TYR A 30 12.22 17.45 -8.19
C TYR A 30 12.62 17.13 -9.64
N PHE A 31 11.92 16.19 -10.29
CA PHE A 31 12.26 15.77 -11.65
C PHE A 31 11.57 16.62 -12.74
N GLY A 32 10.37 17.13 -12.50
CA GLY A 32 9.74 18.16 -13.34
C GLY A 32 9.47 17.75 -14.79
N HIS A 33 8.81 16.61 -15.03
CA HIS A 33 8.46 16.17 -16.39
C HIS A 33 7.42 17.08 -17.04
N ALA A 34 7.54 17.24 -18.36
CA ALA A 34 6.50 17.89 -19.14
C ALA A 34 5.20 17.07 -19.09
N PRO A 35 4.01 17.72 -18.96
CA PRO A 35 2.74 17.02 -18.99
C PRO A 35 2.51 16.33 -20.34
N ILE A 36 1.78 15.21 -20.32
CA ILE A 36 1.24 14.60 -21.54
C ILE A 36 0.19 15.56 -22.11
N GLU A 37 0.20 15.77 -23.43
CA GLU A 37 -0.75 16.69 -24.09
C GLU A 37 -2.20 16.31 -23.79
N GLY A 38 -2.99 17.29 -23.33
CA GLY A 38 -4.39 17.09 -22.96
C GLY A 38 -4.62 16.60 -21.52
N PHE A 39 -3.57 16.34 -20.75
CA PHE A 39 -3.65 15.85 -19.37
C PHE A 39 -2.99 16.79 -18.37
N MET A 40 -3.19 16.51 -17.08
CA MET A 40 -2.57 17.26 -16.00
C MET A 40 -1.09 16.89 -15.87
N SER A 41 -0.28 17.80 -15.33
CA SER A 41 1.07 17.41 -14.87
C SER A 41 0.98 16.32 -13.80
N GLU A 42 2.01 15.47 -13.67
CA GLU A 42 2.07 14.47 -12.60
C GLU A 42 1.91 15.12 -11.20
N THR A 43 2.54 16.28 -10.98
CA THR A 43 2.42 17.04 -9.73
C THR A 43 0.97 17.40 -9.44
N SER A 44 0.28 18.02 -10.40
CA SER A 44 -1.12 18.42 -10.24
C SER A 44 -2.04 17.21 -10.06
N ALA A 45 -1.76 16.11 -10.75
CA ALA A 45 -2.50 14.85 -10.59
C ALA A 45 -2.39 14.32 -9.14
N PHE A 46 -1.21 14.35 -8.54
CA PHE A 46 -1.03 13.98 -7.13
C PHE A 46 -1.67 14.98 -6.15
N GLU A 47 -1.63 16.28 -6.43
CA GLU A 47 -2.30 17.31 -5.60
C GLU A 47 -3.83 17.13 -5.58
N TRP A 48 -4.44 16.84 -6.74
CA TRP A 48 -5.86 16.52 -6.81
C TRP A 48 -6.18 15.22 -6.08
N THR A 49 -5.34 14.21 -6.24
CA THR A 49 -5.47 12.94 -5.50
C THR A 49 -5.40 13.18 -3.99
N PHE A 50 -4.44 13.99 -3.53
CA PHE A 50 -4.32 14.40 -2.13
C PHE A 50 -5.61 15.06 -1.64
N GLY A 51 -6.10 16.08 -2.35
CA GLY A 51 -7.31 16.81 -1.97
C GLY A 51 -8.55 15.92 -1.92
N LEU A 52 -8.77 15.09 -2.94
CA LEU A 52 -9.92 14.19 -3.01
C LEU A 52 -9.87 13.11 -1.94
N SER A 53 -8.73 12.43 -1.77
CA SER A 53 -8.57 11.38 -0.74
C SER A 53 -8.68 11.94 0.67
N LEU A 54 -8.08 13.10 0.95
CA LEU A 54 -8.17 13.76 2.26
C LEU A 54 -9.61 14.20 2.55
N ALA A 55 -10.28 14.84 1.59
CA ALA A 55 -11.67 15.29 1.76
C ALA A 55 -12.61 14.11 1.98
N SER A 56 -12.58 13.10 1.11
CA SER A 56 -13.40 11.89 1.25
C SER A 56 -13.08 11.16 2.55
N GLY A 57 -11.81 11.02 2.91
CA GLY A 57 -11.35 10.38 4.13
C GLY A 57 -11.87 11.06 5.40
N LEU A 58 -11.72 12.39 5.49
CA LEU A 58 -12.20 13.19 6.62
C LEU A 58 -13.73 13.19 6.72
N ILE A 59 -14.43 13.26 5.59
CA ILE A 59 -15.90 13.18 5.55
C ILE A 59 -16.37 11.84 6.10
N LEU A 60 -15.83 10.72 5.59
CA LEU A 60 -16.21 9.40 6.05
C LEU A 60 -15.88 9.19 7.54
N TRP A 61 -14.69 9.61 7.96
CA TRP A 61 -14.25 9.50 9.36
C TRP A 61 -15.14 10.30 10.32
N LYS A 62 -15.52 11.53 9.94
CA LYS A 62 -16.37 12.40 10.78
C LYS A 62 -17.85 12.05 10.75
N LEU A 63 -18.39 11.62 9.61
CA LEU A 63 -19.81 11.28 9.48
C LEU A 63 -20.16 9.92 10.08
N PHE A 64 -19.18 9.01 10.12
CA PHE A 64 -19.37 7.65 10.63
C PHE A 64 -18.45 7.36 11.80
N PRO A 65 -18.50 8.11 12.92
CA PRO A 65 -17.71 7.76 14.10
C PRO A 65 -18.17 6.40 14.63
N SER A 66 -17.26 5.44 14.72
CA SER A 66 -17.52 4.15 15.35
C SER A 66 -16.65 3.99 16.59
N GLY A 67 -17.28 3.73 17.74
CA GLY A 67 -16.55 3.28 18.92
C GLY A 67 -15.94 1.90 18.72
N LEU A 68 -14.97 1.53 19.56
CA LEU A 68 -14.30 0.22 19.63
C LEU A 68 -15.23 -0.93 20.09
N ASN A 69 -16.52 -0.88 19.75
CA ASN A 69 -17.43 -2.00 20.00
C ASN A 69 -16.85 -3.24 19.31
N LYS A 70 -16.90 -4.39 19.99
CA LYS A 70 -16.40 -5.67 19.48
C LYS A 70 -16.94 -5.90 18.05
N LEU A 71 -16.09 -5.67 17.06
CA LEU A 71 -16.36 -5.98 15.66
C LEU A 71 -16.53 -7.49 15.56
N ARG A 72 -17.58 -7.93 14.88
CA ARG A 72 -17.79 -9.32 14.53
C ARG A 72 -16.97 -9.64 13.29
N ASP A 73 -16.64 -10.91 13.07
CA ASP A 73 -15.81 -11.35 11.94
C ASP A 73 -16.33 -10.87 10.58
N ARG A 74 -17.66 -10.85 10.39
CA ARG A 74 -18.31 -10.32 9.18
C ARG A 74 -17.97 -8.86 8.89
N GLU A 75 -17.84 -8.03 9.94
CA GLU A 75 -17.41 -6.64 9.79
C GLU A 75 -15.93 -6.57 9.45
N GLY A 76 -15.09 -7.45 10.01
CA GLY A 76 -13.67 -7.57 9.65
C GLY A 76 -13.47 -7.86 8.16
N PHE A 77 -14.15 -8.87 7.62
CA PHE A 77 -14.08 -9.16 6.17
C PHE A 77 -14.54 -7.98 5.31
N ALA A 78 -15.65 -7.34 5.67
CA ALA A 78 -16.17 -6.20 4.93
C ALA A 78 -15.22 -4.98 4.98
N ILE A 79 -14.59 -4.73 6.14
CA ILE A 79 -13.57 -3.68 6.29
C ILE A 79 -12.39 -3.94 5.36
N VAL A 80 -11.83 -5.15 5.36
CA VAL A 80 -10.66 -5.49 4.53
C VAL A 80 -10.99 -5.30 3.05
N THR A 81 -12.10 -5.88 2.57
CA THR A 81 -12.49 -5.76 1.16
C THR A 81 -12.75 -4.31 0.75
N ALA A 82 -13.51 -3.55 1.56
CA ALA A 82 -13.79 -2.14 1.25
C ALA A 82 -12.52 -1.28 1.29
N SER A 83 -11.57 -1.61 2.17
CA SER A 83 -10.29 -0.91 2.29
C SER A 83 -9.43 -1.07 1.05
N TRP A 84 -9.21 -2.30 0.59
CA TRP A 84 -8.42 -2.57 -0.61
C TRP A 84 -9.07 -1.94 -1.85
N LEU A 85 -10.39 -2.08 -2.03
CA LEU A 85 -11.09 -1.45 -3.14
C LEU A 85 -10.96 0.07 -3.13
N SER A 86 -11.12 0.70 -1.95
CA SER A 86 -11.05 2.17 -1.83
C SER A 86 -9.62 2.67 -2.06
N ILE A 87 -8.62 2.03 -1.46
CA ILE A 87 -7.22 2.41 -1.65
C ILE A 87 -6.80 2.25 -3.12
N SER A 88 -7.18 1.15 -3.78
CA SER A 88 -6.91 0.95 -5.21
C SER A 88 -7.61 2.00 -6.08
N ALA A 89 -8.87 2.35 -5.78
CA ALA A 89 -9.59 3.36 -6.54
C ALA A 89 -8.97 4.75 -6.41
N PHE A 90 -8.59 5.17 -5.20
CA PHE A 90 -7.95 6.48 -5.00
C PHE A 90 -6.49 6.50 -5.46
N GLY A 91 -5.74 5.40 -5.32
CA GLY A 91 -4.38 5.31 -5.83
C GLY A 91 -4.28 5.21 -7.35
N ALA A 92 -5.38 4.94 -8.04
CA ALA A 92 -5.49 5.02 -9.50
C ALA A 92 -5.60 6.46 -10.02
N LEU A 93 -6.06 7.41 -9.20
CA LEU A 93 -6.27 8.79 -9.61
C LEU A 93 -5.03 9.47 -10.20
N PRO A 94 -3.81 9.38 -9.63
CA PRO A 94 -2.66 10.05 -10.22
C PRO A 94 -2.26 9.43 -11.57
N LEU A 95 -2.47 8.12 -11.76
CA LEU A 95 -2.23 7.44 -13.04
C LEU A 95 -3.22 7.91 -14.12
N TYR A 96 -4.49 8.05 -13.74
CA TYR A 96 -5.56 8.51 -14.64
C TYR A 96 -5.45 10.00 -14.98
N LEU A 97 -5.30 10.87 -13.97
CA LEU A 97 -5.28 12.32 -14.13
C LEU A 97 -4.03 12.83 -14.86
N SER A 98 -2.89 12.13 -14.71
CA SER A 98 -1.66 12.46 -15.45
C SER A 98 -1.67 12.02 -16.91
N GLY A 99 -2.65 11.20 -17.32
CA GLY A 99 -2.70 10.60 -18.65
C GLY A 99 -1.78 9.40 -18.85
N THR A 100 -1.06 8.96 -17.80
CA THR A 100 -0.23 7.74 -17.88
C THR A 100 -1.09 6.51 -18.20
N CYS A 101 -2.29 6.45 -17.62
CA CYS A 101 -3.34 5.50 -17.97
C CYS A 101 -4.60 6.28 -18.40
N PRO A 102 -4.84 6.52 -19.70
CA PRO A 102 -5.96 7.33 -20.17
C PRO A 102 -7.34 6.78 -19.78
N GLU A 103 -7.46 5.46 -19.67
CA GLU A 103 -8.68 4.81 -19.19
C GLU A 103 -8.61 4.54 -17.68
N PHE A 104 -9.65 4.93 -16.95
CA PHE A 104 -9.68 4.72 -15.49
C PHE A 104 -9.61 3.23 -15.11
N ILE A 105 -10.13 2.33 -15.95
CA ILE A 105 -10.06 0.88 -15.69
C ILE A 105 -8.61 0.37 -15.71
N ASP A 106 -7.79 0.89 -16.62
CA ASP A 106 -6.36 0.57 -16.72
C ASP A 106 -5.59 1.14 -15.53
N ALA A 107 -5.92 2.38 -15.14
CA ALA A 107 -5.37 2.99 -13.93
C ALA A 107 -5.75 2.19 -12.66
N PHE A 108 -6.98 1.71 -12.58
CA PHE A 108 -7.48 0.88 -11.48
C PHE A 108 -6.82 -0.50 -11.46
N PHE A 109 -6.60 -1.11 -12.62
CA PHE A 109 -5.84 -2.35 -12.74
C PHE A 109 -4.41 -2.18 -12.22
N GLU A 110 -3.71 -1.14 -12.68
CA GLU A 110 -2.34 -0.85 -12.24
C GLU A 110 -2.24 -0.58 -10.73
N SER A 111 -3.13 0.27 -10.22
CA SER A 111 -3.18 0.57 -8.79
C SER A 111 -3.47 -0.67 -7.95
N THR A 112 -4.44 -1.49 -8.39
CA THR A 112 -4.75 -2.77 -7.72
C THR A 112 -3.54 -3.68 -7.73
N SER A 113 -2.91 -3.88 -8.88
CA SER A 113 -1.70 -4.69 -9.03
C SER A 113 -0.55 -4.21 -8.15
N GLY A 114 -0.37 -2.89 -8.02
CA GLY A 114 0.59 -2.27 -7.12
C GLY A 114 0.30 -2.59 -5.65
N PHE A 115 -0.88 -2.23 -5.15
CA PHE A 115 -1.23 -2.43 -3.74
C PHE A 115 -1.32 -3.90 -3.32
N THR A 116 -1.71 -4.80 -4.22
CA THR A 116 -1.74 -6.23 -3.92
C THR A 116 -0.40 -6.92 -4.15
N THR A 117 0.65 -6.17 -4.49
CA THR A 117 2.00 -6.71 -4.78
C THR A 117 1.96 -7.79 -5.87
N THR A 118 1.11 -7.63 -6.87
CA THR A 118 0.99 -8.58 -7.99
C THR A 118 2.06 -8.34 -9.06
N GLY A 119 2.39 -7.08 -9.33
CA GLY A 119 3.42 -6.70 -10.30
C GLY A 119 3.04 -6.84 -11.77
N ALA A 120 1.77 -7.16 -12.07
CA ALA A 120 1.26 -7.12 -13.44
C ALA A 120 1.11 -5.67 -13.92
N SER A 121 1.60 -5.36 -15.12
CA SER A 121 1.60 -4.01 -15.68
C SER A 121 0.84 -3.99 -17.02
N ILE A 122 0.02 -2.97 -17.23
CA ILE A 122 -0.62 -2.66 -18.53
C ILE A 122 0.19 -1.63 -19.33
N LEU A 123 1.04 -0.86 -18.64
CA LEU A 123 1.97 0.07 -19.27
C LEU A 123 2.98 -0.71 -20.10
N GLN A 124 3.10 -0.34 -21.39
CA GLN A 124 3.96 -1.01 -22.37
C GLN A 124 5.39 -0.49 -22.36
N ASP A 125 5.55 0.83 -22.22
CA ASP A 125 6.84 1.49 -22.16
C ASP A 125 6.96 2.23 -20.82
N ILE A 126 7.76 1.66 -19.93
CA ILE A 126 7.98 2.13 -18.58
C ILE A 126 9.01 3.28 -18.56
N ASP A 127 9.95 3.29 -19.50
CA ASP A 127 11.06 4.24 -19.51
C ASP A 127 10.61 5.68 -19.85
N VAL A 128 9.44 5.81 -20.48
CA VAL A 128 8.81 7.11 -20.79
C VAL A 128 7.88 7.62 -19.68
N VAL A 129 7.63 6.83 -18.64
CA VAL A 129 6.71 7.19 -17.57
C VAL A 129 7.36 8.24 -16.65
N PRO A 130 6.64 9.32 -16.28
CA PRO A 130 7.16 10.33 -15.37
C PRO A 130 7.62 9.78 -14.02
N HIS A 131 8.69 10.34 -13.45
CA HIS A 131 9.35 9.78 -12.26
C HIS A 131 8.47 9.79 -11.01
N GLY A 132 7.57 10.78 -10.83
CA GLY A 132 6.62 10.77 -9.72
C GLY A 132 5.63 9.61 -9.82
N ILE A 133 5.20 9.28 -11.04
CA ILE A 133 4.34 8.12 -11.31
C ILE A 133 5.09 6.79 -11.13
N LEU A 134 6.32 6.68 -11.65
CA LEU A 134 7.18 5.51 -11.42
C LEU A 134 7.42 5.26 -9.94
N PHE A 135 7.72 6.32 -9.18
CA PHE A 135 7.89 6.24 -7.74
C PHE A 135 6.60 5.78 -7.05
N TRP A 136 5.45 6.34 -7.44
CA TRP A 136 4.16 5.95 -6.90
C TRP A 136 3.84 4.48 -7.14
N ARG A 137 4.10 3.95 -8.35
CA ARG A 137 3.93 2.53 -8.67
C ARG A 137 4.68 1.63 -7.69
N ASN A 138 5.96 1.91 -7.48
CA ASN A 138 6.79 1.13 -6.55
C ASN A 138 6.39 1.35 -5.09
N LEU A 139 6.01 2.57 -4.69
CA LEU A 139 5.54 2.88 -3.35
C LEU A 139 4.23 2.14 -2.99
N MET A 140 3.31 1.98 -3.96
CA MET A 140 2.09 1.18 -3.77
C MET A 140 2.43 -0.26 -3.38
N GLN A 141 3.44 -0.87 -4.03
CA GLN A 141 3.92 -2.21 -3.64
C GLN A 141 4.53 -2.20 -2.24
N TRP A 142 5.38 -1.23 -1.91
CA TRP A 142 6.00 -1.16 -0.58
C TRP A 142 4.98 -1.04 0.56
N VAL A 143 3.95 -0.20 0.39
CA VAL A 143 2.87 -0.06 1.36
C VAL A 143 1.94 -1.28 1.35
N GLY A 144 1.64 -1.82 0.17
CA GLY A 144 0.85 -3.03 -0.02
C GLY A 144 1.46 -4.26 0.66
N GLY A 145 2.77 -4.45 0.53
CA GLY A 145 3.55 -5.53 1.14
C GLY A 145 3.48 -5.50 2.66
N MET A 146 3.62 -4.32 3.27
CA MET A 146 3.38 -4.17 4.71
C MET A 146 1.91 -4.42 5.07
N GLY A 147 0.98 -3.96 4.24
CA GLY A 147 -0.45 -4.20 4.40
C GLY A 147 -0.81 -5.68 4.48
N ILE A 148 -0.30 -6.50 3.54
CA ILE A 148 -0.56 -7.94 3.52
C ILE A 148 0.09 -8.66 4.70
N ILE A 149 1.32 -8.28 5.08
CA ILE A 149 2.01 -8.84 6.26
C ILE A 149 1.17 -8.63 7.53
N LEU A 150 0.68 -7.39 7.75
CA LEU A 150 -0.14 -7.07 8.92
C LEU A 150 -1.52 -7.75 8.85
N LEU A 151 -2.10 -7.86 7.66
CA LEU A 151 -3.36 -8.57 7.45
C LEU A 151 -3.22 -10.06 7.77
N SER A 152 -2.18 -10.72 7.27
CA SER A 152 -1.87 -12.12 7.55
C SER A 152 -1.66 -12.37 9.04
N LEU A 153 -0.96 -11.46 9.73
CA LEU A 153 -0.78 -11.52 11.19
C LEU A 153 -2.13 -11.45 11.93
N ALA A 154 -3.07 -10.64 11.45
CA ALA A 154 -4.40 -10.52 12.05
C ALA A 154 -5.31 -11.73 11.72
N ILE A 155 -5.26 -12.26 10.50
CA ILE A 155 -6.18 -13.31 10.02
C ILE A 155 -5.76 -14.73 10.43
N PHE A 156 -4.47 -15.08 10.34
CA PHE A 156 -4.02 -16.46 10.61
C PHE A 156 -4.42 -17.02 11.98
N PRO A 157 -4.38 -16.24 13.08
CA PRO A 157 -4.89 -16.70 14.38
C PRO A 157 -6.36 -17.10 14.34
N MET A 158 -7.19 -16.38 13.56
CA MET A 158 -8.63 -16.67 13.43
C MET A 158 -8.91 -17.92 12.59
N LEU A 159 -8.05 -18.22 11.61
CA LEU A 159 -8.18 -19.42 10.76
C LEU A 159 -7.65 -20.70 11.42
N GLY A 160 -6.98 -20.60 12.57
CA GLY A 160 -6.34 -21.74 13.23
C GLY A 160 -5.15 -22.33 12.45
N ILE A 161 -4.67 -21.63 11.41
CA ILE A 161 -3.56 -22.04 10.55
C ILE A 161 -2.26 -21.51 11.17
N GLY A 162 -1.62 -22.37 11.97
CA GLY A 162 -0.37 -22.10 12.67
C GLY A 162 -0.14 -23.11 13.79
N SER A 163 1.09 -23.22 14.31
CA SER A 163 1.51 -24.10 15.41
C SER A 163 0.76 -23.89 16.74
N PHE A 164 -0.32 -23.11 16.75
CA PHE A 164 -1.23 -22.92 17.87
C PHE A 164 -1.76 -24.22 18.45
N HIS A 165 -1.95 -25.25 17.61
CA HIS A 165 -2.33 -26.59 18.06
C HIS A 165 -1.18 -27.37 18.71
N LEU A 166 0.07 -27.19 18.27
CA LEU A 166 1.27 -27.78 18.89
C LEU A 166 1.60 -27.09 20.23
N PHE A 167 1.50 -25.76 20.28
CA PHE A 167 1.71 -24.97 21.50
C PHE A 167 0.65 -25.26 22.58
N LYS A 168 -0.59 -25.58 22.16
CA LYS A 168 -1.65 -26.04 23.07
C LYS A 168 -1.37 -27.40 23.70
N ALA A 169 -0.56 -28.24 23.04
CA ALA A 169 -0.19 -29.57 23.52
C ALA A 169 0.97 -29.54 24.53
N GLU A 170 1.81 -28.49 24.50
CA GLU A 170 2.97 -28.34 25.39
C GLU A 170 2.67 -27.60 26.70
N ILE A 171 1.49 -26.99 26.86
CA ILE A 171 1.12 -26.28 28.10
C ILE A 171 0.25 -27.19 28.99
N PRO A 172 0.76 -27.64 30.17
CA PRO A 172 -0.08 -28.32 31.16
C PRO A 172 -1.12 -27.33 31.70
N GLY A 173 -2.41 -27.61 31.51
CA GLY A 173 -3.49 -26.86 32.18
C GLY A 173 -4.53 -26.19 31.30
N GLY A 174 -4.53 -26.38 29.98
CA GLY A 174 -5.71 -26.04 29.15
C GLY A 174 -6.09 -24.55 29.11
N SER A 175 -5.18 -23.65 29.43
CA SER A 175 -5.39 -22.22 29.21
C SER A 175 -5.38 -21.95 27.71
N THR A 176 -6.56 -21.63 27.15
CA THR A 176 -6.69 -21.02 25.84
C THR A 176 -5.74 -19.85 25.76
N VAL A 177 -4.69 -19.98 24.95
CA VAL A 177 -3.84 -18.84 24.58
C VAL A 177 -4.75 -17.92 23.75
N GLU A 178 -5.54 -17.06 24.39
CA GLU A 178 -6.02 -15.87 23.71
C GLU A 178 -4.78 -15.00 23.51
N GLN A 179 -4.38 -14.77 22.26
CA GLN A 179 -3.42 -13.72 21.99
C GLN A 179 -4.06 -12.41 22.44
N THR A 180 -3.61 -11.90 23.58
CA THR A 180 -4.05 -10.61 24.09
C THR A 180 -3.64 -9.54 23.08
N GLN A 181 -4.51 -8.55 22.81
CA GLN A 181 -4.24 -7.41 21.91
C GLN A 181 -2.83 -6.79 22.04
N PRO A 182 -2.21 -6.68 23.25
CA PRO A 182 -0.82 -6.28 23.42
C PRO A 182 0.20 -7.02 22.53
N ARG A 183 0.07 -8.35 22.39
CA ARG A 183 1.02 -9.18 21.63
C ARG A 183 0.95 -8.91 20.13
N LEU A 184 -0.23 -8.62 19.59
CA LEU A 184 -0.41 -8.29 18.18
C LEU A 184 0.32 -6.99 17.82
N VAL A 185 0.21 -5.98 18.69
CA VAL A 185 0.88 -4.69 18.52
C VAL A 185 2.41 -4.83 18.62
N GLU A 186 2.91 -5.67 19.54
CA GLU A 186 4.35 -5.95 19.66
C GLU A 186 4.90 -6.64 18.42
N THR A 187 4.23 -7.69 17.94
CA THR A 187 4.63 -8.38 16.71
C THR A 187 4.59 -7.44 15.50
N ALA A 188 3.54 -6.62 15.36
CA ALA A 188 3.46 -5.61 14.29
C ALA A 188 4.63 -4.62 14.32
N LYS A 189 5.07 -4.17 15.51
CA LYS A 189 6.25 -3.30 15.66
C LYS A 189 7.54 -3.98 15.21
N ILE A 190 7.72 -5.26 15.55
CA ILE A 190 8.90 -6.04 15.12
C ILE A 190 8.92 -6.18 13.60
N LEU A 191 7.77 -6.49 12.99
CA LEU A 191 7.64 -6.62 11.54
C LEU A 191 7.95 -5.29 10.84
N TRP A 192 7.41 -4.16 11.32
CA TRP A 192 7.75 -2.84 10.79
C TRP A 192 9.23 -2.52 10.87
N LYS A 193 9.88 -2.77 12.02
CA LYS A 193 11.33 -2.56 12.18
C LYS A 193 12.13 -3.41 11.20
N THR A 194 11.74 -4.68 11.04
CA THR A 194 12.42 -5.62 10.14
C THR A 194 12.25 -5.19 8.68
N TYR A 195 11.04 -4.82 8.28
CA TYR A 195 10.72 -4.36 6.93
C TYR A 195 11.51 -3.09 6.55
N LEU A 196 11.57 -2.11 7.46
CA LEU A 196 12.37 -0.89 7.27
C LEU A 196 13.87 -1.17 7.24
N ALA A 197 14.36 -2.08 8.08
CA ALA A 197 15.77 -2.47 8.08
C ALA A 197 16.16 -3.14 6.75
N LEU A 198 15.34 -4.08 6.26
CA LEU A 198 15.55 -4.72 4.96
C LEU A 198 15.51 -3.69 3.83
N THR A 199 14.53 -2.78 3.85
CA THR A 199 14.43 -1.67 2.89
C THR A 199 15.72 -0.83 2.88
N LEU A 200 16.24 -0.42 4.03
CA LEU A 200 17.46 0.38 4.07
C LEU A 200 18.70 -0.40 3.60
N ILE A 201 18.83 -1.65 4.02
CA ILE A 201 19.96 -2.51 3.64
C ILE A 201 19.98 -2.71 2.13
N GLU A 202 18.83 -2.98 1.52
CA GLU A 202 18.71 -3.23 0.09
C GLU A 202 18.95 -1.95 -0.74
N ILE A 203 18.42 -0.79 -0.33
CA ILE A 203 18.72 0.49 -1.00
C ILE A 203 20.24 0.71 -1.08
N LEU A 204 20.94 0.50 0.04
CA LEU A 204 22.39 0.67 0.10
C LEU A 204 23.12 -0.37 -0.75
N ALA A 205 22.69 -1.63 -0.71
CA ALA A 205 23.27 -2.69 -1.52
C ALA A 205 23.14 -2.42 -3.03
N LEU A 206 21.94 -2.03 -3.48
CA LEU A 206 21.69 -1.67 -4.89
C LEU A 206 22.47 -0.42 -5.29
N ARG A 207 22.60 0.56 -4.39
CA ARG A 207 23.44 1.74 -4.63
C ARG A 207 24.91 1.35 -4.83
N PHE A 208 25.44 0.43 -4.02
CA PHE A 208 26.81 -0.09 -4.18
C PHE A 208 26.99 -0.96 -5.42
N ALA A 209 25.91 -1.62 -5.88
CA ALA A 209 25.89 -2.37 -7.13
C ALA A 209 25.89 -1.48 -8.38
N GLY A 210 25.75 -0.15 -8.22
CA GLY A 210 25.92 0.83 -9.30
C GLY A 210 24.64 1.54 -9.74
N LEU A 211 23.47 1.18 -9.18
CA LEU A 211 22.22 1.87 -9.49
C LEU A 211 22.26 3.31 -8.97
N ASN A 212 21.53 4.22 -9.62
CA ASN A 212 21.32 5.56 -9.08
C ASN A 212 20.36 5.49 -7.87
N TRP A 213 20.23 6.59 -7.13
CA TRP A 213 19.41 6.61 -5.91
C TRP A 213 17.92 6.36 -6.18
N PHE A 214 17.40 6.85 -7.30
CA PHE A 214 15.99 6.68 -7.66
C PHE A 214 15.69 5.21 -7.94
N ASP A 215 16.48 4.58 -8.81
CA ASP A 215 16.28 3.17 -9.18
C ASP A 215 16.49 2.25 -7.98
N ALA A 216 17.52 2.52 -7.15
CA ALA A 216 17.77 1.74 -5.95
C ALA A 216 16.57 1.76 -5.00
N VAL A 217 15.92 2.92 -4.81
CA VAL A 217 14.73 3.04 -3.97
C VAL A 217 13.53 2.34 -4.60
N CYS A 218 13.26 2.60 -5.89
CA CYS A 218 12.14 2.01 -6.61
C CYS A 218 12.22 0.47 -6.65
N HIS A 219 13.37 -0.10 -7.01
CA HIS A 219 13.57 -1.54 -7.00
C HIS A 219 13.42 -2.13 -5.59
N THR A 220 14.02 -1.49 -4.57
CA THR A 220 13.88 -1.99 -3.19
C THR A 220 12.42 -2.05 -2.74
N PHE A 221 11.64 -1.01 -3.04
CA PHE A 221 10.22 -0.96 -2.67
C PHE A 221 9.42 -2.13 -3.24
N SER A 222 9.73 -2.51 -4.48
CA SER A 222 9.16 -3.68 -5.15
C SER A 222 9.69 -5.00 -4.59
N THR A 223 11.00 -5.11 -4.35
CA THR A 223 11.64 -6.37 -3.93
C THR A 223 11.31 -6.76 -2.49
N VAL A 224 11.39 -5.85 -1.52
CA VAL A 224 11.02 -6.14 -0.12
C VAL A 224 9.54 -6.52 -0.01
N ALA A 225 8.69 -5.93 -0.86
CA ALA A 225 7.27 -6.24 -0.94
C ALA A 225 6.96 -7.51 -1.75
N THR A 226 7.95 -8.14 -2.39
CA THR A 226 7.79 -9.27 -3.31
C THR A 226 6.83 -8.98 -4.48
N GLY A 227 6.77 -7.73 -4.94
CA GLY A 227 5.79 -7.26 -5.91
C GLY A 227 6.21 -7.38 -7.37
N GLY A 228 7.40 -6.91 -7.73
CA GLY A 228 7.95 -7.08 -9.08
C GLY A 228 7.78 -5.90 -10.05
N PHE A 229 7.29 -4.73 -9.60
CA PHE A 229 7.41 -3.51 -10.40
C PHE A 229 8.85 -3.04 -10.55
N SER A 230 9.10 -2.26 -11.59
CA SER A 230 10.40 -1.74 -11.97
C SER A 230 10.23 -0.32 -12.56
N PRO A 231 11.22 0.58 -12.37
CA PRO A 231 11.30 1.84 -13.11
C PRO A 231 11.75 1.67 -14.57
N HIS A 232 12.11 0.46 -15.00
CA HIS A 232 12.59 0.14 -16.36
C HIS A 232 11.88 -1.05 -16.99
N ASN A 233 11.85 -1.07 -18.33
CA ASN A 233 11.20 -2.10 -19.14
C ASN A 233 11.80 -3.50 -18.95
N GLY A 234 13.13 -3.65 -18.91
CA GLY A 234 13.80 -4.93 -18.72
C GLY A 234 13.99 -5.32 -17.25
N SER A 235 13.30 -4.64 -16.32
CA SER A 235 13.36 -4.92 -14.89
C SER A 235 14.80 -4.80 -14.36
N ILE A 236 15.29 -5.79 -13.61
CA ILE A 236 16.69 -5.85 -13.13
C ILE A 236 17.67 -6.10 -14.29
N GLY A 237 17.19 -6.60 -15.44
CA GLY A 237 17.98 -6.82 -16.66
C GLY A 237 18.25 -5.56 -17.48
N VAL A 238 17.72 -4.42 -17.02
CA VAL A 238 17.63 -3.10 -17.69
C VAL A 238 16.55 -3.07 -18.76
#